data_AF-A0A286URU9-F1
#
_entry.id   AF-A0A286URU9-F1
#
_cell.length_a   1.000
_cell.length_b   1.000
_cell.length_c   1.000
_cell.angle_alpha   90.00
_cell.angle_beta   90.00
_cell.angle_gamma   90.00
#
_symmetry.space_group_name_H-M   'P 1'
#
loop_
_entity.id
_entity.type
_entity.pdbx_description
1 polymer ?
#
loop_
_entity_poly.entity_id
_entity_poly.type
_entity_poly.pdbx_seq_one_letter_code
_entity_poly.pdbx_strand_id
1 'polypeptide(L)'
;MSPVQSIEPLALAPSAAGRESGKSWKSQKSASKRSHFQPNLKTTKWEARMEKDKAAAAMKKLERELKEEKQAELKRRREVTMERKKIAEEKQRLEEAKALMGARKAARMRRKAGRTKKINQ
;
A
#
# COMPACT_ATOMS: atom_id res chain seq x y z
N MET A 1 20.14 -86.87 -47.14
CA MET A 1 20.91 -85.66 -47.50
C MET A 1 19.93 -84.50 -47.49
N SER A 2 20.06 -83.58 -46.54
CA SER A 2 19.17 -82.41 -46.41
C SER A 2 19.88 -81.18 -47.01
N PRO A 3 19.19 -80.28 -47.74
CA PRO A 3 19.84 -79.17 -48.43
C PRO A 3 20.13 -78.01 -47.47
N VAL A 4 21.34 -77.45 -47.57
CA VAL A 4 21.80 -76.27 -46.82
C VAL A 4 21.24 -75.02 -47.51
N GLN A 5 20.51 -74.19 -46.78
CA GLN A 5 20.03 -72.89 -47.26
C GLN A 5 21.14 -71.84 -47.19
N SER A 6 21.40 -71.15 -48.31
CA SER A 6 22.35 -70.05 -48.42
C SER A 6 21.73 -68.73 -47.96
N ILE A 7 22.39 -68.02 -47.04
CA ILE A 7 21.99 -66.72 -46.51
C ILE A 7 22.68 -65.63 -47.33
N GLU A 8 21.94 -64.77 -48.01
CA GLU A 8 22.48 -63.58 -48.69
C GLU A 8 22.64 -62.40 -47.71
N PRO A 9 23.75 -61.64 -47.75
CA PRO A 9 23.97 -60.52 -46.84
C PRO A 9 23.24 -59.24 -47.30
N LEU A 10 22.38 -58.70 -46.42
CA LEU A 10 21.74 -57.39 -46.58
C LEU A 10 22.77 -56.25 -46.40
N ALA A 11 22.87 -55.35 -47.40
CA ALA A 11 23.72 -54.17 -47.34
C ALA A 11 23.15 -53.11 -46.37
N LEU A 12 23.95 -52.72 -45.36
CA LEU A 12 23.58 -51.72 -44.36
C LEU A 12 23.92 -50.30 -44.86
N ALA A 13 22.93 -49.40 -44.84
CA ALA A 13 23.13 -48.00 -45.23
C ALA A 13 24.01 -47.22 -44.23
N PRO A 14 24.81 -46.22 -44.67
CA PRO A 14 25.66 -45.45 -43.79
C PRO A 14 24.80 -44.54 -42.88
N SER A 15 24.78 -44.84 -41.59
CA SER A 15 24.21 -43.97 -40.56
C SER A 15 25.32 -43.38 -39.68
N ALA A 16 25.03 -42.32 -38.92
CA ALA A 16 26.00 -41.76 -37.97
C ALA A 16 26.48 -42.77 -36.91
N ALA A 17 25.78 -43.90 -36.75
CA ALA A 17 26.13 -45.05 -35.91
C ALA A 17 26.60 -46.29 -36.72
N GLY A 18 26.75 -46.17 -38.05
CA GLY A 18 27.09 -47.26 -38.97
C GLY A 18 28.60 -47.47 -39.15
N ARG A 19 28.97 -48.69 -39.56
CA ARG A 19 30.36 -49.19 -39.67
C ARG A 19 31.11 -48.80 -40.94
N GLU A 20 30.54 -47.96 -41.80
CA GLU A 20 31.23 -47.47 -42.99
C GLU A 20 31.67 -46.02 -42.81
N SER A 21 32.90 -45.74 -43.26
CA SER A 21 33.68 -44.55 -42.93
C SER A 21 32.92 -43.24 -43.11
N GLY A 22 32.43 -42.72 -41.98
CA GLY A 22 31.86 -41.39 -41.84
C GLY A 22 32.03 -40.86 -40.42
N LYS A 23 33.27 -40.79 -39.90
CA LYS A 23 33.63 -40.21 -38.59
C LYS A 23 32.56 -40.43 -37.50
N SER A 24 32.08 -41.66 -37.35
CA SER A 24 30.99 -42.05 -36.43
C SER A 24 31.30 -41.75 -34.95
N TRP A 25 32.59 -41.57 -34.63
CA TRP A 25 33.07 -41.13 -33.33
C TRP A 25 32.83 -39.64 -33.03
N LYS A 26 32.41 -38.84 -34.02
CA LYS A 26 32.09 -37.42 -33.81
C LYS A 26 30.60 -37.30 -33.45
N SER A 27 30.31 -37.05 -32.17
CA SER A 27 28.97 -36.66 -31.72
C SER A 27 28.49 -35.42 -32.48
N GLN A 28 27.23 -35.38 -32.93
CA GLN A 28 26.65 -34.17 -33.52
C GLN A 28 26.72 -33.02 -32.51
N LYS A 29 27.40 -31.93 -32.89
CA LYS A 29 27.54 -30.75 -32.06
C LYS A 29 26.33 -29.84 -32.27
N SER A 30 25.48 -29.68 -31.26
CA SER A 30 24.48 -28.60 -31.26
C SER A 30 25.10 -27.31 -30.75
N ALA A 31 24.71 -26.16 -31.30
CA ALA A 31 25.13 -24.85 -30.80
C ALA A 31 24.71 -24.68 -29.33
N SER A 32 25.68 -24.44 -28.45
CA SER A 32 25.42 -24.21 -27.02
C SER A 32 24.74 -22.85 -26.86
N LYS A 33 23.43 -22.83 -26.57
CA LYS A 33 22.67 -21.60 -26.34
C LYS A 33 23.07 -21.00 -24.98
N ARG A 34 24.09 -20.12 -24.97
CA ARG A 34 24.45 -19.34 -23.78
C ARG A 34 23.54 -18.13 -23.69
N SER A 35 22.76 -18.05 -22.62
CA SER A 35 21.96 -16.87 -22.32
C SER A 35 22.62 -16.10 -21.19
N HIS A 36 22.95 -14.83 -21.44
CA HIS A 36 23.57 -13.91 -20.47
C HIS A 36 22.64 -13.48 -19.33
N PHE A 37 21.35 -13.83 -19.39
CA PHE A 37 20.43 -13.52 -18.31
C PHE A 37 20.74 -14.32 -17.04
N GLN A 38 20.62 -13.66 -15.90
CA GLN A 38 20.68 -14.31 -14.59
C GLN A 38 19.57 -15.38 -14.48
N PRO A 39 19.83 -16.55 -13.86
CA PRO A 39 18.84 -17.63 -13.76
C PRO A 39 17.54 -17.22 -13.05
N ASN A 40 17.62 -16.24 -12.14
CA ASN A 40 16.48 -15.69 -11.41
C ASN A 40 15.54 -14.85 -12.29
N LEU A 41 16.05 -14.29 -13.40
CA LEU A 41 15.24 -13.52 -14.36
C LEU A 41 14.61 -14.42 -15.43
N LYS A 42 15.13 -15.63 -15.63
CA LYS A 42 14.64 -16.58 -16.65
C LYS A 42 13.40 -17.36 -16.20
N THR A 43 13.14 -17.43 -14.90
CA THR A 43 12.22 -18.41 -14.30
C THR A 43 11.06 -17.81 -13.53
N THR A 44 10.95 -16.46 -13.44
CA THR A 44 9.75 -15.84 -12.86
C THR A 44 8.58 -15.99 -13.84
N LYS A 45 7.89 -17.13 -13.71
CA LYS A 45 6.59 -17.37 -14.33
C LYS A 45 5.70 -16.17 -14.05
N TRP A 46 4.96 -15.72 -15.06
CA TRP A 46 4.02 -14.61 -14.95
C TRP A 46 3.10 -14.74 -13.73
N GLU A 47 2.63 -15.96 -13.48
CA GLU A 47 1.80 -16.33 -12.32
C GLU A 47 2.44 -15.95 -10.99
N ALA A 48 3.73 -16.26 -10.78
CA ALA A 48 4.44 -15.93 -9.55
C ALA A 48 4.65 -14.42 -9.36
N ARG A 49 4.63 -13.62 -10.44
CA ARG A 49 4.63 -12.15 -10.33
C ARG A 49 3.24 -11.65 -9.94
N MET A 50 2.21 -12.16 -10.59
CA MET A 50 0.82 -11.82 -10.26
C MET A 50 0.44 -12.20 -8.83
N GLU A 51 0.94 -13.31 -8.29
CA GLU A 51 0.72 -13.68 -6.88
C GLU A 51 1.36 -12.69 -5.91
N LYS A 52 2.59 -12.24 -6.19
CA LYS A 52 3.27 -11.22 -5.39
C LYS A 52 2.54 -9.89 -5.44
N ASP A 53 2.07 -9.49 -6.62
CA ASP A 53 1.32 -8.25 -6.79
C ASP A 53 -0.02 -8.29 -6.05
N LYS A 54 -0.73 -9.42 -6.11
CA LYS A 54 -1.96 -9.65 -5.33
C LYS A 54 -1.70 -9.58 -3.83
N ALA A 55 -0.64 -10.24 -3.34
CA ALA A 55 -0.27 -10.19 -1.93
C ALA A 55 0.08 -8.76 -1.48
N ALA A 56 0.86 -8.04 -2.26
CA ALA A 56 1.22 -6.65 -1.98
C ALA A 56 -0.01 -5.72 -1.98
N ALA A 57 -0.95 -5.92 -2.92
CA ALA A 57 -2.20 -5.17 -2.97
C ALA A 57 -3.08 -5.45 -1.74
N ALA A 58 -3.17 -6.70 -1.30
CA ALA A 58 -3.90 -7.08 -0.09
C ALA A 58 -3.29 -6.45 1.17
N MET A 59 -1.95 -6.47 1.30
CA MET A 59 -1.26 -5.82 2.42
C MET A 59 -1.50 -4.31 2.44
N LYS A 60 -1.37 -3.63 1.29
CA LYS A 60 -1.62 -2.18 1.18
C LYS A 60 -3.08 -1.81 1.50
N LYS A 61 -4.02 -2.68 1.14
CA LYS A 61 -5.43 -2.48 1.47
C LYS A 61 -5.64 -2.49 2.99
N LEU A 62 -5.11 -3.51 3.68
CA LEU A 62 -5.15 -3.59 5.14
C LEU A 62 -4.45 -2.41 5.82
N GLU A 63 -3.26 -2.03 5.32
CA GLU A 63 -2.53 -0.88 5.87
C GLU A 63 -3.35 0.42 5.79
N ARG A 64 -4.03 0.63 4.67
CA ARG A 64 -4.90 1.80 4.46
C ARG A 64 -6.09 1.77 5.40
N GLU A 65 -6.79 0.64 5.52
CA GLU A 65 -7.93 0.48 6.42
C GLU A 65 -7.54 0.83 7.87
N LEU A 66 -6.43 0.27 8.36
CA LEU A 66 -5.93 0.55 9.71
C LEU A 66 -5.55 2.03 9.92
N LYS A 67 -4.95 2.66 8.91
CA LYS A 67 -4.60 4.10 8.96
C LYS A 67 -5.85 4.97 8.98
N GLU A 68 -6.84 4.65 8.16
CA GLU A 68 -8.11 5.39 8.08
C GLU A 68 -8.88 5.30 9.40
N GLU A 69 -8.99 4.11 9.99
CA GLU A 69 -9.63 3.92 11.31
C GLU A 69 -8.93 4.73 12.41
N LYS A 70 -7.59 4.66 12.47
CA LYS A 70 -6.81 5.43 13.45
C LYS A 70 -6.99 6.94 13.26
N GLN A 71 -6.99 7.42 12.01
CA GLN A 71 -7.18 8.83 11.73
C GLN A 71 -8.60 9.29 12.03
N ALA A 72 -9.62 8.47 11.77
CA ALA A 72 -11.01 8.77 12.10
C ALA A 72 -11.19 8.95 13.61
N GLU A 73 -10.62 8.05 14.42
CA GLU A 73 -10.69 8.15 15.88
C GLU A 73 -9.97 9.41 16.41
N LEU A 74 -8.79 9.72 15.89
CA LEU A 74 -8.07 10.94 16.26
C LEU A 74 -8.83 12.21 15.86
N LYS A 75 -9.49 12.22 14.69
CA LYS A 75 -10.33 13.34 14.24
C LYS A 75 -11.53 13.53 15.16
N ARG A 76 -12.25 12.46 15.50
CA ARG A 76 -13.38 12.50 16.45
C ARG A 76 -12.99 13.12 17.78
N ARG A 77 -11.86 12.69 18.37
CA ARG A 77 -11.36 13.25 19.65
C ARG A 77 -11.03 14.74 19.54
N ARG A 78 -10.43 15.15 18.41
CA ARG A 78 -10.11 16.55 18.14
C ARG A 78 -11.38 17.39 17.98
N GLU A 79 -12.35 16.91 17.22
CA GLU A 79 -13.64 17.58 16.98
C GLU A 79 -14.37 17.82 18.31
N VAL A 80 -14.52 16.78 19.15
CA VAL A 80 -15.14 16.92 20.47
C VAL A 80 -14.42 17.94 21.35
N THR A 81 -13.09 17.95 21.31
CA THR A 81 -12.30 18.91 22.10
C THR A 81 -12.47 20.33 21.58
N MET A 82 -12.49 20.51 20.26
CA MET A 82 -12.71 21.81 19.62
C MET A 82 -14.11 22.34 19.89
N GLU A 83 -15.14 21.49 19.84
CA GLU A 83 -16.51 21.85 20.20
C GLU A 83 -16.62 22.31 21.65
N ARG A 84 -16.01 21.58 22.59
CA ARG A 84 -15.96 21.99 24.01
C ARG A 84 -15.30 23.34 24.20
N LYS A 85 -14.20 23.61 23.50
CA LYS A 85 -13.53 24.91 23.54
C LYS A 85 -14.40 26.02 22.98
N LYS A 86 -15.04 25.81 21.82
CA LYS A 86 -15.95 26.79 21.21
C LYS A 86 -17.12 27.12 22.13
N ILE A 87 -17.75 26.12 22.74
CA ILE A 87 -18.85 26.34 23.69
C ILE A 87 -18.38 27.15 24.90
N ALA A 88 -17.19 26.85 25.43
CA ALA A 88 -16.62 27.59 26.56
C ALA A 88 -16.30 29.05 26.18
N GLU A 89 -15.70 29.28 25.02
CA GLU A 89 -15.38 30.61 24.50
C GLU A 89 -16.65 31.44 24.25
N GLU A 90 -17.69 30.85 23.66
CA GLU A 90 -18.98 31.52 23.46
C GLU A 90 -19.64 31.89 24.79
N LYS A 91 -19.60 30.97 25.76
CA LYS A 91 -20.11 31.24 27.11
C LYS A 91 -19.35 32.38 27.78
N GLN A 92 -18.01 32.36 27.73
CA GLN A 92 -17.16 33.42 28.28
C GLN A 92 -17.47 34.77 27.63
N ARG A 93 -17.56 34.82 26.30
CA ARG A 93 -17.91 36.04 25.56
C ARG A 93 -19.27 36.61 25.98
N LEU A 94 -20.27 35.73 26.18
CA LEU A 94 -21.59 36.15 26.66
C LEU A 94 -21.55 36.65 28.10
N GLU A 95 -20.76 36.01 28.97
CA GLU A 95 -20.56 36.44 30.36
C GLU A 95 -19.84 37.79 30.43
N GLU A 96 -18.79 38.00 29.64
CA GLU A 96 -18.09 39.29 29.53
C GLU A 96 -19.02 40.40 29.03
N ALA A 97 -19.84 40.12 28.01
CA ALA A 97 -20.83 41.08 27.51
C ALA A 97 -21.88 41.43 28.58
N LYS A 98 -22.37 40.44 29.34
CA LYS A 98 -23.28 40.66 30.48
C LYS A 98 -22.60 41.48 31.58
N ALA A 99 -21.35 41.17 31.91
CA ALA A 99 -20.58 41.89 32.92
C ALA A 99 -20.34 43.35 32.52
N LEU A 100 -20.00 43.61 31.26
CA LEU A 100 -19.85 44.97 30.72
C LEU A 100 -21.16 45.77 30.84
N MET A 101 -22.30 45.14 30.51
CA MET A 101 -23.61 45.78 30.63
C MET A 101 -24.02 46.02 32.09
N GLY A 102 -23.72 45.07 32.98
CA GLY A 102 -23.85 45.21 34.42
C GLY A 102 -23.03 46.38 34.97
N ALA A 103 -21.76 46.47 34.57
CA ALA A 103 -20.86 47.56 34.94
C ALA A 103 -21.34 48.92 34.42
N ARG A 104 -21.83 48.98 33.18
CA ARG A 104 -22.45 50.19 32.60
C ARG A 104 -23.70 50.63 33.37
N LYS A 105 -24.55 49.68 33.78
CA LYS A 105 -25.74 49.97 34.59
C LYS A 105 -25.36 50.46 35.98
N ALA A 106 -24.39 49.82 36.64
CA ALA A 106 -23.86 50.26 37.94
C ALA A 106 -23.25 51.67 37.88
N ALA A 107 -22.46 51.97 36.85
CA ALA A 107 -21.90 53.30 36.62
C ALA A 107 -23.00 54.36 36.41
N ARG A 108 -24.07 54.02 35.68
CA ARG A 108 -25.23 54.91 35.50
C ARG A 108 -25.93 55.22 36.82
N MET A 109 -26.13 54.21 37.68
CA MET A 109 -26.74 54.41 39.00
C MET A 109 -25.86 55.28 39.91
N ARG A 110 -24.54 55.07 39.94
CA ARG A 110 -23.59 55.94 40.66
C ARG A 110 -23.67 57.40 40.21
N ARG A 111 -23.76 57.65 38.89
CA ARG A 111 -23.93 59.01 38.34
C ARG A 111 -25.28 59.64 38.72
N LYS A 112 -26.34 58.85 38.83
CA LYS A 112 -27.66 59.36 39.27
C LYS A 112 -27.69 59.70 40.76
N ALA A 113 -27.05 58.89 41.60
CA ALA A 113 -26.97 59.11 43.04
C ALA A 113 -26.32 60.45 43.39
N GLY A 114 -25.26 60.86 42.67
CA GLY A 114 -24.62 62.17 42.86
C GLY A 114 -25.29 63.36 42.17
N ARG A 115 -26.43 63.17 41.48
CA ARG A 115 -27.08 64.22 40.66
C ARG A 115 -28.22 64.96 41.38
N THR A 116 -28.64 64.47 42.54
CA THR A 116 -29.60 65.22 43.38
C THR A 116 -28.84 66.16 44.30
N LYS A 117 -29.15 67.46 44.24
CA LYS A 117 -28.48 68.53 44.99
C LYS A 117 -28.88 68.58 46.49
N LYS A 118 -29.52 67.52 47.01
CA LYS A 118 -30.14 67.45 48.35
C LYS A 118 -30.15 66.02 48.89
N ILE A 119 -29.01 65.47 49.28
CA ILE A 119 -28.96 64.47 50.37
C ILE A 119 -27.70 64.79 51.18
N ASN A 120 -27.91 65.42 52.32
CA ASN A 120 -26.99 65.47 53.45
C ASN A 120 -27.43 64.34 54.38
N GLN A 121 -26.44 63.64 54.95
CA GLN A 121 -26.49 62.44 55.79
C GLN A 121 -26.58 61.11 55.04
#